data_AF-A0A927CAF8-F1
#
_entry.id   AF-A0A927CAF8-F1
#
_cell.length_a   1.000
_cell.length_b   1.000
_cell.length_c   1.000
_cell.angle_alpha   90.00
_cell.angle_beta   90.00
_cell.angle_gamma   90.00
#
_symmetry.space_group_name_H-M   'P 1'
#
loop_
_entity.id
_entity.type
_entity.pdbx_description
1 polymer ?
#
loop_
_entity_poly.entity_id
_entity_poly.type
_entity_poly.pdbx_seq_one_letter_code
_entity_poly.pdbx_strand_id
1 'polypeptide(L)' 'MRFVTETRFKQLEEIIQSIPDQYERSYALHLIKSIQSDIDDNYAEIQRPIRLERTSRRSDNS' A
#
# COMPACT_ATOMS: atom_id res chain seq x y z
N MET A 1 10.83 3.19 6.41
CA MET A 1 10.18 1.93 6.01
C MET A 1 10.06 1.76 4.50
N ARG A 2 9.66 2.80 3.74
CA ARG A 2 9.53 2.76 2.26
C ARG A 2 10.70 2.08 1.50
N PHE A 3 11.94 2.45 1.83
CA PHE A 3 13.16 1.91 1.17
C PHE A 3 13.37 0.40 1.33
N VAL A 4 13.02 -0.17 2.49
CA VAL A 4 13.18 -1.63 2.75
C VAL A 4 12.13 -2.41 1.96
N THR A 5 10.91 -1.87 1.88
CA THR A 5 9.81 -2.45 1.13
C THR A 5 10.13 -2.45 -0.37
N GLU A 6 10.61 -1.33 -0.92
CA GLU A 6 11.02 -1.22 -2.34
C GLU A 6 12.13 -2.21 -2.71
N THR A 7 13.15 -2.36 -1.85
CA THR A 7 14.25 -3.30 -2.10
C THR A 7 13.77 -4.75 -2.15
N ARG A 8 12.84 -5.13 -1.26
CA ARG A 8 12.27 -6.48 -1.21
C ARG A 8 11.34 -6.76 -2.40
N PHE A 9 10.55 -5.76 -2.83
CA PHE A 9 9.72 -5.88 -4.02
C PHE A 9 10.56 -6.14 -5.27
N LYS A 10 11.67 -5.41 -5.43
CA LYS A 10 12.59 -5.63 -6.55
C LYS A 10 13.19 -7.05 -6.55
N GLN A 11 13.62 -7.55 -5.38
CA GLN A 11 14.13 -8.92 -5.26
C GLN A 11 13.05 -9.96 -5.60
N LEU A 12 11.81 -9.73 -5.19
CA LEU A 12 10.69 -10.61 -5.53
C LEU A 12 10.37 -10.58 -7.03
N GLU A 13 10.41 -9.41 -7.67
CA GLU A 13 10.28 -9.32 -9.13
C GLU A 13 11.38 -10.12 -9.85
N GLU A 14 12.63 -10.01 -9.42
CA GLU A 14 13.76 -10.79 -9.96
C GLU A 14 13.54 -12.30 -9.81
N ILE A 15 13.02 -12.75 -8.66
CA ILE A 15 12.66 -14.16 -8.44
C ILE A 15 11.51 -14.57 -9.37
N ILE A 16 10.48 -13.75 -9.51
CA ILE A 16 9.33 -14.05 -10.38
C ILE A 16 9.77 -14.18 -11.84
N GLN A 17 10.73 -13.38 -12.30
CA GLN A 17 11.28 -13.50 -13.66
C GLN A 17 11.95 -14.86 -13.92
N SER A 18 12.39 -15.56 -12.87
CA SER A 18 12.98 -16.91 -12.99
C SER A 18 11.94 -18.03 -13.17
N ILE A 19 10.64 -17.75 -12.99
CA ILE A 19 9.57 -18.73 -13.19
C ILE A 19 9.50 -19.06 -14.69
N PRO A 20 9.66 -20.34 -15.08
CA PRO A 20 9.70 -20.72 -16.49
C PRO A 20 8.33 -20.61 -17.16
N ASP A 21 7.27 -21.02 -16.47
CA ASP A 21 5.92 -20.95 -16.99
C ASP A 21 5.45 -19.50 -17.14
N GLN A 22 5.00 -19.15 -18.35
CA GLN A 22 4.62 -17.78 -18.67
C GLN A 22 3.34 -17.34 -17.95
N TYR A 23 2.40 -18.26 -17.75
CA TYR A 23 1.13 -17.95 -17.11
C TYR A 23 1.35 -17.70 -15.61
N GLU A 24 2.05 -18.59 -14.93
CA GLU A 24 2.43 -18.45 -13.52
C GLU A 24 3.28 -17.20 -13.29
N ARG A 25 4.26 -16.92 -14.15
CA ARG A 25 5.07 -15.69 -14.08
C ARG A 25 4.21 -14.44 -14.21
N SER A 26 3.32 -14.41 -15.19
CA SER A 26 2.43 -13.24 -15.41
C SER A 26 1.46 -13.05 -14.25
N TYR A 27 0.91 -14.15 -13.73
CA TYR A 27 0.03 -14.12 -12.56
C TYR A 27 0.76 -13.61 -11.30
N ALA A 28 1.96 -14.11 -11.04
CA ALA A 28 2.78 -13.66 -9.92
C ALA A 28 3.16 -12.17 -10.04
N LEU A 29 3.49 -11.69 -11.24
CA LEU A 29 3.74 -10.26 -11.50
C LEU A 29 2.50 -9.41 -11.28
N HIS A 30 1.30 -9.91 -11.59
CA HIS A 30 0.06 -9.20 -11.32
C HIS A 30 -0.20 -9.12 -9.81
N LEU A 31 -0.05 -10.23 -9.10
CA LEU A 31 -0.27 -10.31 -7.66
C LEU A 31 0.64 -9.35 -6.89
N ILE A 32 1.94 -9.33 -7.23
CA ILE A 32 2.90 -8.46 -6.52
C ILE A 32 2.60 -6.97 -6.72
N LYS A 33 2.14 -6.57 -7.91
CA LYS A 33 1.70 -5.20 -8.18
C LYS A 33 0.44 -4.82 -7.41
N SER A 34 -0.51 -5.75 -7.27
CA SER A 34 -1.71 -5.52 -6.43
C SER A 34 -1.32 -5.25 -4.99
N ILE A 35 -0.44 -6.08 -4.42
CA ILE A 35 0.03 -5.92 -3.03
C ILE A 35 0.76 -4.58 -2.86
N GLN A 36 1.56 -4.15 -3.84
CA GLN A 36 2.22 -2.85 -3.81
C GLN A 36 1.20 -1.71 -3.75
N SER A 37 0.15 -1.76 -4.58
CA SER A 37 -0.94 -0.77 -4.56
C SER A 37 -1.63 -0.74 -3.19
N ASP A 38 -2.00 -1.91 -2.65
CA ASP A 38 -2.68 -2.00 -1.34
C ASP A 38 -1.82 -1.41 -0.22
N ILE A 39 -0.50 -1.63 -0.27
CA ILE A 39 0.44 -1.06 0.70
C ILE A 39 0.52 0.46 0.54
N ASP A 40 0.64 0.97 -0.68
CA ASP A 40 0.73 2.41 -0.95
C ASP A 40 -0.56 3.14 -0.52
N ASP A 41 -1.72 2.56 -0.79
CA ASP A 41 -3.03 3.08 -0.36
C ASP A 41 -3.13 3.12 1.17
N ASN A 42 -2.75 2.03 1.86
CA ASN A 42 -2.73 1.99 3.32
C ASN A 42 -1.75 3.00 3.93
N TYR A 43 -0.57 3.18 3.36
CA TYR A 43 0.37 4.21 3.82
C TYR A 43 -0.18 5.63 3.61
N ALA A 44 -0.92 5.87 2.51
CA ALA A 44 -1.57 7.14 2.27
C ALA A 44 -2.68 7.42 3.30
N GLU A 45 -3.44 6.40 3.70
CA GLU A 45 -4.47 6.53 4.76
C GLU A 45 -3.86 6.84 6.12
N ILE A 46 -2.77 6.17 6.52
CA ILE A 46 -2.08 6.42 7.79
C ILE A 46 -1.46 7.83 7.82
N GLN A 47 -1.01 8.35 6.68
CA GLN A 47 -0.44 9.70 6.58
C GLN A 47 -1.48 10.81 6.52
N ARG A 48 -2.78 10.50 6.35
CA ARG A 48 -3.81 11.53 6.45
C ARG A 48 -3.94 11.94 7.92
N PRO A 49 -3.66 13.22 8.27
CA PRO A 49 -3.94 13.68 9.61
C PRO A 49 -5.44 13.53 9.85
N ILE A 50 -5.82 12.84 10.92
CA ILE A 50 -7.19 12.82 11.42
C ILE A 50 -7.55 14.28 11.65
N ARG A 51 -8.34 14.88 10.74
CA ARG A 51 -9.00 16.14 11.02
C ARG A 51 -10.04 15.81 12.07
N LEU A 52 -9.66 15.95 13.34
CA LEU A 52 -10.62 16.13 14.42
C LEU A 52 -11.35 17.42 14.07
N GLU A 53 -12.42 17.31 13.29
CA GLU A 53 -13.40 18.36 13.21
C GLU A 53 -13.79 18.63 14.65
N ARG A 54 -13.36 19.78 15.15
CA ARG A 54 -13.80 20.28 16.45
C ARG A 54 -15.30 20.18 16.40
N THR A 55 -15.84 19.22 17.16
CA THR A 55 -17.24 19.20 17.53
C THR A 55 -17.43 20.53 18.22
N SER A 56 -17.94 21.49 17.45
CA SER A 56 -18.43 22.75 17.96
C SER A 56 -19.59 22.33 18.83
N ARG A 57 -19.30 22.02 20.11
CA ARG A 57 -20.27 22.01 21.17
C ARG A 57 -20.86 23.40 21.13
N ARG A 58 -21.96 23.51 20.39
CA ARG A 58 -22.95 24.56 20.54
C ARG A 58 -23.45 24.37 21.96
N SER A 59 -22.69 24.93 22.89
CA SER A 59 -23.14 25.12 24.26
C SER A 59 -24.35 26.01 24.17
N ASP A 60 -25.49 25.42 24.49
CA ASP A 60 -26.67 26.13 24.98
C ASP A 60 -26.22 27.25 25.92
N ASN A 61 -26.63 28.47 25.59
CA ASN A 61 -26.78 29.63 26.46
C ASN A 61 -27.53 30.66 25.60
N SER A 62 -28.60 31.31 26.00
CA SER A 62 -29.51 31.27 27.14
C SER A 62 -30.74 32.06 26.68
#